data_AF-A0A8H9R2C8-F1
#
_entry.id   AF-A0A8H9R2C8-F1
#
_cell.length_a   1.000
_cell.length_b   1.000
_cell.length_c   1.000
_cell.angle_alpha   90.00
_cell.angle_beta   90.00
_cell.angle_gamma   90.00
#
_symmetry.space_group_name_H-M   'P 1'
#
loop_
_entity.id
_entity.type
_entity.pdbx_description
1 polymer ?
#
loop_
_entity_poly.entity_id
_entity_poly.type
_entity_poly.pdbx_seq_one_letter_code
_entity_poly.pdbx_strand_id
1 'polypeptide(L)'
;MNTVWYNEREKYTDLEIASMMKQKMLNENININQLYEKYLNIYNDLTLNSIEAMFDGVSYFNLQMLEIASDYLSIDFDELSDFIQDDCSIEFRFDSKNDQEASEFCEIINILFSEMIENRNLVKFGEKLNE
;
A
#
# COMPACT_ATOMS: atom_id res chain seq x y z
N MET A 1 0.47 17.71 -27.98
CA MET A 1 1.04 16.69 -27.07
C MET A 1 -0.07 16.29 -26.12
N ASN A 2 -0.52 15.04 -26.17
CA ASN A 2 -1.46 14.51 -25.17
C ASN A 2 -0.63 14.16 -23.94
N THR A 3 -0.75 14.93 -22.87
CA THR A 3 -0.21 14.55 -21.57
C THR A 3 -1.11 13.44 -21.04
N VAL A 4 -0.62 12.21 -21.08
CA VAL A 4 -1.29 11.11 -20.38
C VAL A 4 -0.94 11.27 -18.91
N TRP A 5 -1.94 11.62 -18.10
CA TRP A 5 -1.81 11.68 -16.66
C TRP A 5 -1.93 10.26 -16.15
N TYR A 6 -0.81 9.70 -15.71
CA TYR A 6 -0.81 8.41 -15.03
C TYR A 6 -0.81 8.66 -13.54
N ASN A 7 -1.58 7.86 -12.80
CA ASN A 7 -1.46 7.82 -11.35
C ASN A 7 -0.21 6.99 -11.02
N GLU A 8 0.62 7.51 -10.12
CA GLU A 8 1.73 6.77 -9.53
C GLU A 8 1.40 6.51 -8.07
N ARG A 9 1.76 5.32 -7.58
CA ARG A 9 1.60 4.94 -6.18
C ARG A 9 2.85 4.25 -5.69
N GLU A 10 3.11 4.34 -4.38
CA GLU A 10 4.21 3.61 -3.74
C GLU A 10 4.04 2.11 -4.01
N LYS A 11 5.13 1.44 -4.39
CA LYS A 11 5.11 0.00 -4.65
C LYS A 11 4.67 -0.78 -3.40
N TYR A 12 5.16 -0.36 -2.24
CA TYR A 12 4.77 -0.85 -0.92
C TYR A 12 4.32 0.31 -0.04
N THR A 13 3.17 0.18 0.60
CA THR A 13 2.77 1.08 1.68
C THR A 13 3.47 0.73 2.98
N ASP A 14 3.57 1.71 3.89
CA ASP A 14 4.07 1.48 5.26
C ASP A 14 3.33 0.35 5.99
N LEU A 15 2.03 0.21 5.74
CA LEU A 15 1.21 -0.88 6.29
C LEU A 15 1.63 -2.25 5.76
N GLU A 16 1.85 -2.36 4.44
CA GLU A 16 2.32 -3.59 3.80
C GLU A 16 3.71 -3.99 4.31
N ILE A 17 4.61 -3.01 4.43
CA ILE A 17 5.95 -3.21 4.99
C ILE A 17 5.83 -3.72 6.44
N ALA A 18 5.04 -3.05 7.29
CA ALA A 18 4.80 -3.47 8.66
C ALA A 18 4.22 -4.89 8.74
N SER A 19 3.27 -5.24 7.86
CA SER A 19 2.66 -6.57 7.78
C SER A 19 3.70 -7.65 7.41
N MET A 20 4.53 -7.38 6.39
CA MET A 20 5.62 -8.27 5.99
C MET A 20 6.64 -8.47 7.13
N MET A 21 7.02 -7.40 7.83
CA MET A 21 7.92 -7.48 8.98
C MET A 21 7.30 -8.31 10.12
N LYS A 22 6.01 -8.12 10.43
CA LYS A 22 5.30 -8.95 11.43
C LYS A 22 5.33 -10.42 11.07
N GLN A 23 5.01 -10.75 9.82
CA GLN A 23 4.99 -12.13 9.35
C GLN A 23 6.39 -12.76 9.45
N LYS A 24 7.44 -12.04 9.06
CA LYS A 24 8.83 -12.52 9.19
C LYS A 24 9.20 -12.77 10.66
N MET A 25 8.89 -11.83 11.56
CA MET A 25 9.13 -12.00 12.99
C MET A 25 8.42 -13.22 13.57
N LEU A 26 7.16 -13.44 13.20
CA LEU A 26 6.40 -14.63 13.62
C LEU A 26 7.04 -15.92 13.12
N ASN A 27 7.49 -15.95 11.85
CA ASN A 27 8.12 -17.13 11.25
C ASN A 27 9.48 -17.45 11.87
N GLU A 28 10.25 -16.41 12.23
CA GLU A 28 11.59 -16.55 12.82
C GLU A 28 11.55 -16.67 14.35
N ASN A 29 10.36 -16.55 14.96
CA ASN A 29 10.15 -16.52 16.41
C ASN A 29 11.01 -15.46 17.12
N ILE A 30 11.12 -14.28 16.49
CA ILE A 30 11.85 -13.12 16.99
C ILE A 30 10.86 -12.15 17.63
N ASN A 31 11.24 -11.54 18.75
CA ASN A 31 10.46 -10.47 19.39
C ASN A 31 11.03 -9.07 19.10
N ILE A 32 10.25 -8.02 19.39
CA ILE A 32 10.62 -6.63 19.07
C ILE A 32 11.94 -6.23 19.74
N ASN A 33 12.18 -6.67 20.98
CA ASN A 33 13.43 -6.36 21.69
C ASN A 33 14.65 -6.95 20.97
N GLN A 34 14.55 -8.18 20.47
CA GLN A 34 15.63 -8.81 19.71
C GLN A 34 15.91 -8.06 18.40
N LEU A 35 14.87 -7.55 17.73
CA LEU A 35 15.04 -6.71 16.55
C LEU A 35 15.71 -5.38 16.90
N TYR A 36 15.27 -4.72 17.97
CA TYR A 36 15.90 -3.50 18.47
C TYR A 36 17.39 -3.68 18.76
N GLU A 37 17.76 -4.72 19.51
CA GLU A 37 19.16 -5.03 19.83
C GLU A 37 20.01 -5.29 18.58
N LYS A 38 19.42 -5.84 17.50
CA LYS A 38 20.12 -6.06 16.22
C LYS A 38 20.59 -4.74 15.59
N TYR A 39 19.80 -3.67 15.71
CA TYR A 39 20.05 -2.39 15.02
C TYR A 39 20.55 -1.27 15.94
N LEU A 40 20.49 -1.44 17.26
CA LEU A 40 20.90 -0.42 18.24
C LEU A 40 22.35 0.06 18.06
N ASN A 41 23.26 -0.84 17.67
CA ASN A 41 24.68 -0.50 17.46
C ASN A 41 24.95 0.15 16.09
N ILE A 42 23.96 0.16 15.19
CA ILE A 42 24.07 0.73 13.84
C ILE A 42 23.56 2.18 13.85
N TYR A 43 22.48 2.44 14.60
CA TYR A 43 21.81 3.73 14.65
C TYR A 43 21.81 4.30 16.07
N ASN A 44 22.63 5.33 16.31
CA ASN A 44 22.83 5.92 17.64
C ASN A 44 21.56 6.53 18.28
N ASP A 45 20.61 6.98 17.46
CA ASP A 45 19.38 7.64 17.92
C ASP A 45 18.16 6.71 17.88
N LEU A 46 18.35 5.41 17.60
CA LEU A 46 17.27 4.44 17.56
C LEU A 46 16.74 4.19 18.98
N THR A 47 15.42 4.30 19.13
CA THR A 47 14.74 3.95 20.38
C THR A 47 13.88 2.70 20.21
N LEU A 48 13.57 2.01 21.30
CA LEU A 48 12.64 0.88 21.28
C LEU A 48 11.28 1.31 20.70
N ASN A 49 10.78 2.49 21.09
CA ASN A 49 9.55 3.06 20.56
C ASN A 49 9.59 3.26 19.03
N SER A 50 10.76 3.57 18.46
CA SER A 50 10.92 3.68 17.01
C SER A 50 10.70 2.33 16.34
N ILE A 51 11.24 1.24 16.90
CA ILE A 51 10.99 -0.10 16.37
C ILE A 51 9.52 -0.48 16.56
N GLU A 52 8.94 -0.24 17.73
CA GLU A 52 7.52 -0.53 17.98
C GLU A 52 6.59 0.19 17.00
N ALA A 53 6.87 1.45 16.66
CA ALA A 53 6.12 2.23 15.68
C ALA A 53 6.14 1.58 14.28
N MET A 54 7.21 0.89 13.89
CA MET A 54 7.27 0.17 12.61
C MET A 54 6.26 -0.99 12.52
N PHE A 55 5.68 -1.40 13.66
CA PHE A 55 4.71 -2.49 13.72
C PHE A 55 3.30 -2.02 14.10
N ASP A 56 3.06 -0.74 14.33
CA ASP A 56 1.72 -0.29 14.73
C ASP A 56 0.72 -0.25 13.56
N GLY A 57 1.22 -0.13 12.32
CA GLY A 57 0.41 -0.03 11.10
C GLY A 57 -0.25 1.34 10.88
N VAL A 58 0.15 2.35 11.64
CA VAL A 58 -0.42 3.71 11.63
C VAL A 58 0.67 4.77 11.47
N SER A 59 1.90 4.48 11.90
CA SER A 59 3.04 5.38 11.82
C SER A 59 3.65 5.40 10.42
N TYR A 60 3.97 6.61 9.95
CA TYR A 60 4.72 6.79 8.71
C TYR A 60 6.19 6.42 8.91
N PHE A 61 6.75 5.70 7.94
CA PHE A 61 8.15 5.31 8.00
C PHE A 61 9.04 6.48 7.62
N ASN A 62 10.05 6.75 8.45
CA ASN A 62 11.13 7.65 8.08
C ASN A 62 12.26 6.86 7.37
N LEU A 63 13.26 7.58 6.85
CA LEU A 63 14.38 6.98 6.12
C LEU A 63 15.05 5.83 6.90
N GLN A 64 15.34 6.05 8.18
CA GLN A 64 15.98 5.05 9.04
C GLN A 64 15.10 3.79 9.20
N MET A 65 13.79 3.96 9.33
CA MET A 65 12.85 2.84 9.41
C MET A 65 12.82 2.05 8.09
N LEU A 66 12.85 2.71 6.93
CA LEU A 66 12.91 2.05 5.63
C LEU A 66 14.23 1.29 5.43
N GLU A 67 15.37 1.83 5.90
CA GLU A 67 16.66 1.14 5.87
C GLU A 67 16.64 -0.13 6.74
N ILE A 68 16.06 -0.05 7.94
CA ILE A 68 15.87 -1.21 8.82
C ILE A 68 14.94 -2.23 8.16
N ALA A 69 13.84 -1.79 7.56
CA ALA A 69 12.89 -2.67 6.87
C ALA A 69 13.53 -3.37 5.66
N SER A 70 14.30 -2.64 4.86
CA SER A 70 15.07 -3.16 3.72
C SER A 70 16.04 -4.27 4.16
N ASP A 71 16.89 -4.00 5.15
CA ASP A 71 17.81 -5.01 5.69
C ASP A 71 17.06 -6.21 6.29
N TYR A 72 16.03 -5.94 7.11
CA TYR A 72 15.32 -6.98 7.81
C TYR A 72 14.53 -7.88 6.87
N LEU A 73 13.85 -7.33 5.87
CA LEU A 73 13.08 -8.08 4.87
C LEU A 73 13.96 -8.69 3.78
N SER A 74 15.21 -8.22 3.64
CA SER A 74 16.12 -8.58 2.55
C SER A 74 15.54 -8.17 1.18
N ILE A 75 14.98 -6.96 1.14
CA ILE A 75 14.46 -6.29 -0.05
C ILE A 75 15.32 -5.05 -0.26
N ASP A 76 15.76 -4.78 -1.49
CA ASP A 76 16.60 -3.62 -1.77
C ASP A 76 15.88 -2.32 -1.39
N PHE A 77 16.61 -1.36 -0.83
CA PHE A 77 16.02 -0.08 -0.38
C PHE A 77 15.34 0.67 -1.55
N ASP A 78 16.00 0.70 -2.70
CA ASP A 78 15.47 1.31 -3.92
C ASP A 78 14.18 0.61 -4.37
N GLU A 79 14.08 -0.71 -4.18
CA GLU A 79 12.86 -1.45 -4.49
C GLU A 79 11.74 -1.15 -3.49
N LEU A 80 12.06 -1.05 -2.20
CA LEU A 80 11.10 -0.82 -1.14
C LEU A 80 10.49 0.60 -1.21
N SER A 81 11.26 1.56 -1.74
CA SER A 81 10.88 2.97 -1.93
C SER A 81 10.43 3.32 -3.35
N ASP A 82 10.30 2.32 -4.23
CA ASP A 82 9.94 2.52 -5.64
C ASP A 82 8.48 2.95 -5.80
N PHE A 83 8.18 3.59 -6.93
CA PHE A 83 6.82 3.92 -7.36
C PHE A 83 6.43 3.06 -8.54
N ILE A 84 5.19 2.59 -8.53
CA ILE A 84 4.59 1.92 -9.67
C ILE A 84 3.57 2.83 -10.32
N GLN A 85 3.61 2.81 -11.64
CA GLN A 85 2.67 3.54 -12.49
C GLN A 85 1.42 2.68 -12.66
N ASP A 86 0.28 3.19 -12.21
CA ASP A 86 -1.00 2.55 -12.45
C ASP A 86 -1.32 2.64 -13.95
N ASP A 87 -1.62 1.51 -14.56
CA ASP A 87 -2.24 1.46 -15.87
C ASP A 87 -3.78 1.50 -15.72
N CYS A 88 -4.51 1.32 -16.82
CA CYS A 88 -5.97 1.24 -16.75
C CYS A 88 -6.48 -0.10 -16.18
N SER A 89 -5.59 -1.01 -15.77
CA SER A 89 -5.96 -2.28 -15.17
C SER A 89 -6.19 -2.10 -13.66
N ILE A 90 -7.17 -2.83 -13.13
CA ILE A 90 -7.50 -2.79 -11.72
C ILE A 90 -6.63 -3.83 -11.02
N GLU A 91 -5.54 -3.38 -10.39
CA GLU A 91 -4.77 -4.20 -9.45
C GLU A 91 -5.27 -3.98 -8.02
N PHE A 92 -5.51 -5.09 -7.32
CA PHE A 92 -5.99 -5.09 -5.94
C PHE A 92 -4.82 -5.29 -4.98
N ARG A 93 -4.61 -4.36 -4.04
CA ARG A 93 -3.77 -4.62 -2.85
C ARG A 93 -4.59 -5.47 -1.88
N PHE A 94 -4.36 -6.78 -1.90
CA PHE A 94 -4.97 -7.69 -0.94
C PHE A 94 -4.04 -7.83 0.27
N ASP A 95 -4.50 -7.40 1.44
CA ASP A 95 -3.80 -7.64 2.71
C ASP A 95 -3.80 -9.13 3.11
N SER A 96 -4.68 -9.93 2.50
CA SER A 96 -4.77 -11.36 2.73
C SER A 96 -5.20 -12.10 1.46
N LYS A 97 -4.65 -13.29 1.21
CA LYS A 97 -5.00 -14.17 0.07
C LYS A 97 -6.49 -14.61 0.02
N ASN A 98 -7.37 -14.08 0.87
CA ASN A 98 -8.71 -14.62 1.10
C ASN A 98 -9.82 -13.58 1.34
N ASP A 99 -9.63 -12.29 1.04
CA ASP A 99 -10.71 -11.30 1.19
C ASP A 99 -11.69 -11.32 0.01
N GLN A 100 -12.44 -12.42 -0.08
CA GLN A 100 -13.56 -12.56 -1.01
C GLN A 100 -14.60 -11.43 -0.82
N GLU A 101 -14.81 -10.98 0.41
CA GLU A 101 -15.71 -9.85 0.71
C GLU A 101 -15.21 -8.52 0.12
N ALA A 102 -13.90 -8.26 0.13
CA ALA A 102 -13.34 -7.04 -0.47
C ALA A 102 -13.48 -7.07 -1.99
N SER A 103 -13.28 -8.24 -2.61
CA SER A 103 -13.50 -8.44 -4.05
C SER A 103 -14.96 -8.17 -4.44
N GLU A 104 -15.92 -8.74 -3.69
CA GLU A 104 -17.36 -8.54 -3.93
C GLU A 104 -17.77 -7.07 -3.74
N PHE A 105 -17.24 -6.40 -2.71
CA PHE A 105 -17.48 -4.98 -2.47
C PHE A 105 -16.97 -4.09 -3.62
N CYS A 106 -15.76 -4.36 -4.11
CA CYS A 106 -15.21 -3.64 -5.27
C CYS A 106 -16.02 -3.86 -6.55
N GLU A 107 -16.54 -5.07 -6.77
CA GLU A 107 -17.40 -5.38 -7.92
C GLU A 107 -18.70 -4.56 -7.87
N ILE A 108 -19.32 -4.45 -6.68
CA ILE A 108 -20.50 -3.59 -6.47
C ILE A 108 -20.19 -2.12 -6.78
N ILE A 109 -19.06 -1.61 -6.28
CA ILE A 109 -18.64 -0.22 -6.51
C ILE A 109 -18.39 0.05 -8.00
N ASN A 110 -17.79 -0.90 -8.72
CA ASN A 110 -17.56 -0.78 -10.17
C ASN A 110 -18.85 -0.75 -10.97
N ILE A 111 -19.85 -1.55 -10.60
CA ILE A 111 -21.18 -1.50 -11.22
C ILE A 111 -21.80 -0.11 -10.99
N LEU A 112 -21.76 0.40 -9.77
CA LEU A 112 -22.28 1.73 -9.45
C LEU A 112 -21.58 2.85 -10.24
N PHE A 113 -20.26 2.82 -10.35
CA PHE A 113 -19.53 3.81 -11.15
C PHE A 113 -19.85 3.71 -12.64
N SER A 114 -19.96 2.50 -13.18
CA SER A 114 -20.31 2.27 -14.59
C SER A 114 -21.70 2.82 -14.90
N GLU A 115 -22.68 2.52 -14.05
CA GLU A 115 -24.05 3.07 -14.14
C GLU A 115 -24.08 4.60 -14.04
N MET A 116 -23.24 5.20 -13.18
CA MET A 116 -23.13 6.66 -13.06
C MET A 116 -22.49 7.31 -14.30
N ILE A 117 -21.50 6.66 -14.92
CA ILE A 117 -20.86 7.11 -16.16
C ILE A 117 -21.85 7.00 -17.33
N GLU A 118 -22.58 5.89 -17.44
CA GLU A 118 -23.60 5.69 -18.47
C GLU A 118 -24.78 6.65 -18.29
N ASN A 119 -25.19 6.93 -17.05
CA ASN A 119 -26.23 7.94 -16.76
C ASN A 119 -25.82 9.38 -17.13
N ARG A 120 -24.52 9.72 -17.19
CA ARG A 120 -24.10 11.03 -17.73
C ARG A 120 -24.41 11.19 -19.22
N ASN A 121 -24.58 10.09 -19.97
CA ASN A 121 -25.00 10.13 -21.37
C ASN A 121 -26.52 10.28 -21.54
N LEU A 122 -27.34 10.09 -20.48
CA LEU A 122 -28.79 10.32 -20.53
C LEU A 122 -29.17 11.81 -20.51
N VAL A 123 -28.30 12.70 -19.98
CA VAL A 123 -28.52 14.15 -20.09
C VAL A 123 -28.55 14.60 -21.55
N LYS A 124 -27.79 13.95 -22.44
CA LYS A 124 -27.83 14.22 -23.90
C LYS A 124 -29.05 13.64 -24.63
N PHE A 125 -29.75 12.66 -24.04
CA PHE A 125 -30.99 12.13 -24.62
C PHE A 125 -32.21 12.98 -24.26
N GLY A 126 -32.17 13.70 -23.13
CA GLY A 126 -33.22 14.65 -22.74
C GLY A 126 -33.26 15.91 -23.62
N GLU A 127 -32.13 16.33 -24.20
CA GLU A 127 -32.06 17.49 -25.10
C GLU A 127 -32.51 17.18 -26.53
N LYS A 128 -32.41 15.92 -26.98
CA LYS A 128 -32.88 15.48 -28.32
C LYS A 128 -34.38 15.17 -28.41
N LEU A 129 -35.08 15.13 -27.28
CA LEU A 129 -36.54 14.94 -27.24
C LEU A 129 -37.32 16.26 -27.22
N ASN A 130 -36.62 17.40 -27.22
CA ASN A 130 -37.21 18.75 -27.24
C ASN A 130 -36.87 19.56 -28.52
N GLU A 131 -36.34 18.92 -29.56
CA GLU A 131 -36.28 19.44 -30.95
C GLU A 131 -37.27 18.67 -31.84
#